data_AF-A0A7W1EKW6-F1
#
_entry.id   AF-A0A7W1EKW6-F1
#
_cell.length_a   1.000
_cell.length_b   1.000
_cell.length_c   1.000
_cell.angle_alpha   90.00
_cell.angle_beta   90.00
_cell.angle_gamma   90.00
#
_symmetry.space_group_name_H-M   'P 1'
#
loop_
_entity.id
_entity.type
_entity.pdbx_description
1 polymer ?
#
loop_
_entity_poly.entity_id
_entity_poly.type
_entity_poly.pdbx_seq_one_letter_code
_entity_poly.pdbx_strand_id
1 'polypeptide(L)'
;AAPRAATASEACESPAAGDQRRCLFAHLARSDAGLDRTYQSVIAALKRDAGTVPGDPEPSAVKNLRSAQRAWLVYRDTECRRRNRGREGALWAPVRAQCLGEFSAAREAELAGQLNR
;
A
#
# COMPACT_ATOMS: atom_id res chain seq x y z
N ALA A 1 -1.53 27.05 25.57
CA ALA A 1 -2.37 26.08 24.84
C ALA A 1 -1.48 25.34 23.84
N ALA A 2 -1.55 24.01 23.78
CA ALA A 2 -0.85 23.25 22.75
C ALA A 2 -1.55 23.46 21.39
N PRO A 3 -0.83 23.54 20.26
CA PRO A 3 -1.44 23.71 18.96
C PRO A 3 -2.29 22.48 18.59
N ARG A 4 -3.46 22.73 17.97
CA ARG A 4 -4.34 21.68 17.44
C ARG A 4 -3.65 20.95 16.28
N ALA A 5 -3.76 19.62 16.24
CA ALA A 5 -3.28 18.86 15.09
C ALA A 5 -4.10 19.17 13.83
N ALA A 6 -3.43 19.34 12.70
CA ALA A 6 -4.07 19.50 11.39
C ALA A 6 -4.83 18.24 10.99
N THR A 7 -5.99 18.42 10.36
CA THR A 7 -6.75 17.36 9.68
C THR A 7 -5.97 16.82 8.49
N ALA A 8 -6.38 15.66 7.94
CA ALA A 8 -5.69 15.06 6.80
C ALA A 8 -5.67 15.97 5.55
N SER A 9 -6.70 16.79 5.35
CA SER A 9 -6.76 17.75 4.24
C SER A 9 -5.81 18.93 4.48
N GLU A 10 -5.88 19.56 5.65
CA GLU A 10 -4.99 20.67 6.04
C GLU A 10 -3.51 20.24 6.02
N ALA A 11 -3.23 18.98 6.41
CA ALA A 11 -1.88 18.43 6.39
C ALA A 11 -1.30 18.33 4.97
N CYS A 12 -2.13 18.21 3.93
CA CYS A 12 -1.65 18.15 2.55
C CYS A 12 -1.23 19.52 2.00
N GLU A 13 -1.72 20.61 2.59
CA GLU A 13 -1.44 21.99 2.17
C GLU A 13 -0.23 22.61 2.89
N SER A 14 0.21 21.99 4.00
CA SER A 14 1.34 22.45 4.80
C SER A 14 2.66 21.82 4.32
N PRO A 15 3.73 22.61 4.06
CA PRO A 15 5.04 22.08 3.68
C PRO A 15 5.80 21.44 4.86
N ALA A 16 5.27 21.52 6.09
CA ALA A 16 5.92 20.94 7.25
C ALA A 16 6.07 19.42 7.08
N ALA A 17 7.27 18.89 7.33
CA ALA A 17 7.56 17.48 7.09
C ALA A 17 6.63 16.52 7.85
N GLY A 18 6.16 16.91 9.04
CA GLY A 18 5.19 16.14 9.81
C GLY A 18 3.80 16.10 9.17
N ASP A 19 3.35 17.22 8.60
CA ASP A 19 2.07 17.31 7.90
C ASP A 19 2.12 16.54 6.58
N GLN A 20 3.19 16.67 5.81
CA GLN A 20 3.36 15.91 4.58
C GLN A 20 3.38 14.39 4.84
N ARG A 21 4.01 13.91 5.94
CA ARG A 21 3.90 12.50 6.33
C ARG A 21 2.47 12.08 6.65
N ARG A 22 1.71 12.91 7.39
CA ARG A 22 0.29 12.65 7.69
C ARG A 22 -0.55 12.61 6.41
N CYS A 23 -0.34 13.57 5.50
CA CYS A 23 -0.99 13.59 4.19
C CYS A 23 -0.72 12.29 3.42
N LEU A 24 0.55 11.88 3.31
CA LEU A 24 0.94 10.66 2.61
C LEU A 24 0.25 9.43 3.22
N PHE A 25 0.28 9.27 4.54
CA PHE A 25 -0.36 8.13 5.21
C PHE A 25 -1.88 8.11 4.99
N ALA A 26 -2.54 9.26 5.02
CA ALA A 26 -3.97 9.34 4.74
C ALA A 26 -4.29 8.93 3.29
N HIS A 27 -3.44 9.31 2.33
CA HIS A 27 -3.58 8.85 0.95
C HIS A 27 -3.36 7.35 0.81
N LEU A 28 -2.29 6.80 1.43
CA LEU A 28 -1.98 5.37 1.36
C LEU A 28 -3.07 4.51 1.97
N ALA A 29 -3.61 4.91 3.13
CA ALA A 29 -4.72 4.21 3.76
C ALA A 29 -5.95 4.12 2.83
N ARG A 30 -6.20 5.14 2.01
CA ARG A 30 -7.29 5.13 1.03
C ARG A 30 -6.94 4.30 -0.21
N SER A 31 -5.76 4.51 -0.79
CA SER A 31 -5.36 3.83 -2.03
C SER A 31 -5.11 2.35 -1.85
N ASP A 32 -4.63 1.94 -0.68
CA ASP A 32 -4.20 0.55 -0.43
C ASP A 32 -5.36 -0.30 0.14
N ALA A 33 -6.50 0.30 0.51
CA ALA A 33 -7.64 -0.42 1.08
C ALA A 33 -8.25 -1.49 0.13
N GLY A 34 -8.23 -1.25 -1.19
CA GLY A 34 -8.62 -2.25 -2.19
C GLY A 34 -7.62 -3.39 -2.25
N LEU A 35 -6.34 -3.04 -2.44
CA LEU A 35 -5.23 -3.98 -2.45
C LEU A 35 -5.18 -4.88 -1.21
N ASP A 36 -5.33 -4.32 -0.01
CA ASP A 36 -5.29 -5.08 1.24
C ASP A 36 -6.42 -6.10 1.34
N ARG A 37 -7.65 -5.71 0.97
CA ARG A 37 -8.81 -6.63 0.94
C ARG A 37 -8.59 -7.77 -0.06
N THR A 38 -8.09 -7.44 -1.25
CA THR A 38 -7.79 -8.42 -2.29
C THR A 38 -6.66 -9.36 -1.87
N TYR A 39 -5.59 -8.83 -1.27
CA TYR A 39 -4.48 -9.62 -0.74
C TYR A 39 -4.94 -10.62 0.33
N GLN A 40 -5.79 -10.20 1.28
CA GLN A 40 -6.35 -11.12 2.27
C GLN A 40 -7.24 -12.20 1.62
N SER A 41 -7.97 -11.83 0.57
CA SER A 41 -8.81 -12.79 -0.19
C SER A 41 -7.96 -13.85 -0.89
N VAL A 42 -6.82 -13.48 -1.48
CA VAL A 42 -5.87 -14.43 -2.07
C VAL A 42 -5.26 -15.33 -1.00
N ILE A 43 -4.86 -14.79 0.16
CA ILE A 43 -4.39 -15.62 1.28
C ILE A 43 -5.46 -16.65 1.69
N ALA A 44 -6.71 -16.21 1.80
CA ALA A 44 -7.82 -17.10 2.17
C ALA A 44 -8.05 -18.19 1.12
N ALA A 45 -7.98 -17.86 -0.18
CA ALA A 45 -8.08 -18.83 -1.26
C ALA A 45 -6.96 -19.87 -1.18
N LEU A 46 -5.69 -19.43 -1.09
CA LEU A 46 -4.54 -20.33 -0.97
C LEU A 46 -4.62 -21.24 0.26
N LYS A 47 -5.18 -20.76 1.38
CA LYS A 47 -5.42 -21.60 2.57
C LYS A 47 -6.51 -22.63 2.34
N ARG A 48 -7.60 -22.28 1.62
CA ARG A 48 -8.65 -23.23 1.27
C ARG A 48 -8.14 -24.30 0.32
N ASP A 49 -7.39 -23.92 -0.71
CA ASP A 49 -6.84 -24.85 -1.70
C ASP A 49 -5.85 -25.84 -1.08
N ALA A 50 -5.11 -25.40 -0.06
CA ALA A 50 -4.21 -26.25 0.71
C ALA A 50 -4.92 -27.13 1.77
N GLY A 51 -6.24 -26.99 1.95
CA GLY A 51 -7.00 -27.74 2.96
C GLY A 51 -6.65 -27.38 4.41
N THR A 52 -6.10 -26.18 4.64
CA THR A 52 -5.57 -25.75 5.95
C THR A 52 -6.68 -25.68 7.01
N VAL A 53 -6.45 -26.24 8.20
CA VAL A 53 -7.32 -26.08 9.38
C VAL A 53 -6.66 -25.22 10.48
N PRO A 54 -7.43 -24.68 11.45
CA PRO A 54 -6.84 -23.92 12.55
C PRO A 54 -5.80 -24.72 13.33
N GLY A 55 -4.60 -24.16 13.47
CA GLY A 55 -3.46 -24.80 14.13
C GLY A 55 -2.42 -25.37 13.17
N ASP A 56 -2.77 -25.53 11.89
CA ASP A 56 -1.80 -26.01 10.89
C ASP A 56 -0.69 -24.98 10.62
N PRO A 57 0.49 -25.45 10.18
CA PRO A 57 1.52 -24.58 9.63
C PRO A 57 1.00 -23.79 8.43
N GLU A 58 1.45 -22.54 8.29
CA GLU A 58 1.05 -21.72 7.13
C GLU A 58 1.56 -22.34 5.80
N PRO A 59 0.69 -22.51 4.78
CA PRO A 59 1.07 -23.12 3.51
C PRO A 59 2.22 -22.39 2.80
N SER A 60 3.05 -23.13 2.07
CA SER A 60 4.18 -22.57 1.31
C SER A 60 3.73 -21.49 0.31
N ALA A 61 2.59 -21.68 -0.35
CA ALA A 61 2.02 -20.68 -1.27
C ALA A 61 1.72 -19.34 -0.58
N VAL A 62 1.18 -19.37 0.64
CA VAL A 62 0.92 -18.16 1.43
C VAL A 62 2.24 -17.50 1.85
N LYS A 63 3.23 -18.27 2.28
CA LYS A 63 4.58 -17.75 2.60
C LYS A 63 5.22 -17.07 1.40
N ASN A 64 5.11 -17.67 0.22
CA ASN A 64 5.61 -17.12 -1.04
C ASN A 64 4.91 -15.82 -1.41
N LEU A 65 3.57 -15.77 -1.32
CA LEU A 65 2.79 -14.56 -1.56
C LEU A 65 3.20 -13.42 -0.61
N ARG A 66 3.37 -13.70 0.69
CA ARG A 66 3.83 -12.71 1.68
C ARG A 66 5.21 -12.15 1.33
N SER A 67 6.14 -13.03 0.95
CA SER A 67 7.49 -12.62 0.53
C SER A 67 7.47 -11.77 -0.74
N ALA A 68 6.68 -12.17 -1.74
CA ALA A 68 6.51 -11.41 -2.97
C ALA A 68 5.88 -10.03 -2.70
N GLN A 69 4.86 -9.95 -1.84
CA GLN A 69 4.21 -8.68 -1.49
C GLN A 69 5.16 -7.72 -0.76
N ARG A 70 6.01 -8.22 0.15
CA ARG A 70 7.04 -7.39 0.81
C ARG A 70 8.08 -6.87 -0.18
N ALA A 71 8.56 -7.72 -1.09
CA ALA A 71 9.50 -7.30 -2.13
C ALA A 71 8.87 -6.26 -3.06
N TRP A 72 7.60 -6.45 -3.41
CA TRP A 72 6.83 -5.51 -4.22
C TRP A 72 6.69 -4.13 -3.56
N LEU A 73 6.45 -4.05 -2.24
CA LEU A 73 6.40 -2.76 -1.53
C LEU A 73 7.71 -1.98 -1.66
N VAL A 74 8.86 -2.66 -1.52
CA VAL A 74 10.18 -2.04 -1.68
C VAL A 74 10.38 -1.53 -3.12
N TYR A 75 9.97 -2.33 -4.11
CA TYR A 75 10.01 -1.95 -5.51
C TYR A 75 9.14 -0.72 -5.79
N ARG A 76 7.87 -0.75 -5.38
CA ARG A 76 6.90 0.37 -5.51
C ARG A 76 7.50 1.67 -4.96
N ASP A 77 7.97 1.63 -3.72
CA ASP A 77 8.46 2.81 -3.02
C ASP A 77 9.73 3.36 -3.68
N THR A 78 10.62 2.49 -4.17
CA THR A 78 11.83 2.86 -4.91
C THR A 78 11.50 3.49 -6.26
N GLU A 79 10.59 2.88 -7.02
CA GLU A 79 10.17 3.39 -8.32
C GLU A 79 9.48 4.75 -8.20
N CYS A 80 8.61 4.93 -7.20
CA CYS A 80 7.95 6.22 -7.03
C CYS A 80 8.92 7.34 -6.63
N ARG A 81 9.93 7.05 -5.79
CA ARG A 81 11.02 8.01 -5.52
C ARG A 81 11.81 8.33 -6.79
N ARG A 82 12.06 7.33 -7.65
CA ARG A 82 12.78 7.52 -8.92
C ARG A 82 11.98 8.36 -9.91
N ARG A 83 10.71 8.02 -10.15
CA ARG A 83 9.80 8.72 -11.09
C ARG A 83 9.58 10.18 -10.69
N ASN A 84 9.53 10.44 -9.39
CA ASN A 84 9.26 11.78 -8.87
C ASN A 84 10.52 12.59 -8.54
N ARG A 85 11.72 12.09 -8.89
CA ARG A 85 12.97 12.82 -8.68
C ARG A 85 12.88 14.19 -9.38
N GLY A 86 13.11 15.26 -8.62
CA GLY A 86 13.03 16.64 -9.10
C GLY A 86 11.62 17.19 -9.31
N ARG A 87 10.58 16.38 -9.09
CA ARG A 87 9.16 16.80 -9.16
C ARG A 87 8.55 17.03 -7.79
N GLU A 88 9.11 16.39 -6.76
CA GLU A 88 8.71 16.61 -5.38
C GLU A 88 9.23 17.96 -4.89
N GLY A 89 8.32 18.93 -4.75
CA GLY A 89 8.58 20.22 -4.12
C GLY A 89 8.33 20.18 -2.60
N ALA A 90 8.03 21.34 -2.02
CA ALA A 90 7.70 21.45 -0.59
C ALA A 90 6.45 20.62 -0.20
N LEU A 91 5.50 20.47 -1.13
CA LEU A 91 4.32 19.62 -1.01
C LEU A 91 4.55 18.29 -1.72
N TRP A 92 5.48 17.49 -1.22
CA TRP A 92 5.89 16.23 -1.85
C TRP A 92 4.87 15.09 -1.69
N ALA A 93 4.02 15.13 -0.66
CA ALA A 93 3.17 14.00 -0.31
C ALA A 93 2.08 13.69 -1.35
N PRO A 94 1.33 14.66 -1.89
CA PRO A 94 0.33 14.39 -2.93
C PRO A 94 0.95 13.82 -4.21
N VAL A 95 2.10 14.36 -4.63
CA VAL A 95 2.84 13.90 -5.83
C VAL A 95 3.30 12.46 -5.66
N ARG A 96 3.84 12.11 -4.49
CA ARG A 96 4.24 10.73 -4.19
C ARG A 96 3.04 9.79 -4.06
N ALA A 97 1.97 10.24 -3.41
CA ALA A 97 0.76 9.48 -3.21
C ALA A 97 0.11 9.05 -4.53
N GLN A 98 0.11 9.91 -5.56
CA GLN A 98 -0.40 9.56 -6.87
C GLN A 98 0.29 8.32 -7.45
N CYS A 99 1.63 8.33 -7.51
CA CYS A 99 2.39 7.19 -8.01
C CYS A 99 2.13 5.93 -7.18
N LEU A 100 2.16 6.03 -5.85
CA LEU A 100 1.92 4.87 -4.99
C LEU A 100 0.52 4.26 -5.21
N GLY A 101 -0.50 5.11 -5.40
CA GLY A 101 -1.86 4.67 -5.70
C GLY A 101 -1.99 3.96 -7.05
N GLU A 102 -1.32 4.45 -8.10
CA GLU A 102 -1.28 3.78 -9.41
C GLU A 102 -0.69 2.36 -9.30
N PHE A 103 0.40 2.21 -8.55
CA PHE A 103 1.00 0.91 -8.28
C PHE A 103 0.07 0.00 -7.48
N SER A 104 -0.57 0.53 -6.43
CA SER A 104 -1.50 -0.25 -5.60
C SER A 104 -2.70 -0.76 -6.41
N ALA A 105 -3.29 0.06 -7.28
CA ALA A 105 -4.37 -0.34 -8.17
C ALA A 105 -3.94 -1.42 -9.18
N ALA A 106 -2.74 -1.29 -9.78
CA ALA A 106 -2.21 -2.30 -10.68
C ALA A 106 -1.95 -3.64 -9.98
N ARG A 107 -1.41 -3.59 -8.76
CA ARG A 107 -1.15 -4.79 -7.95
C ARG A 107 -2.45 -5.44 -7.49
N GLU A 108 -3.45 -4.65 -7.14
CA GLU A 108 -4.79 -5.15 -6.82
C GLU A 108 -5.37 -5.95 -7.99
N ALA A 109 -5.31 -5.41 -9.22
CA ALA A 109 -5.79 -6.11 -10.41
C ALA A 109 -5.03 -7.43 -10.66
N GLU A 110 -3.70 -7.44 -10.48
CA GLU A 110 -2.89 -8.65 -10.59
C GLU A 110 -3.30 -9.74 -9.59
N LEU A 111 -3.50 -9.35 -8.32
CA LEU A 111 -3.93 -10.27 -7.26
C LEU A 111 -5.37 -10.75 -7.47
N ALA A 112 -6.27 -9.87 -7.91
CA ALA A 112 -7.65 -10.24 -8.22
C ALA A 112 -7.72 -11.27 -9.35
N GLY A 113 -6.84 -11.16 -10.36
CA GLY A 113 -6.70 -12.17 -11.42
C GLY A 113 -6.21 -13.55 -10.93
N GLN A 114 -5.71 -13.68 -9.70
CA GLN A 114 -5.40 -14.99 -9.11
C GLN A 114 -6.64 -15.67 -8.51
N LEU A 115 -7.68 -14.91 -8.17
CA LEU A 115 -8.91 -15.43 -7.56
C LEU A 115 -9.88 -16.03 -8.58
N ASN A 116 -9.75 -15.65 -9.86
CA ASN A 116 -10.62 -16.05 -10.95
C ASN A 116 -10.02 -17.17 -11.83
N ARG A 117 -8.99 -17.85 -11.33
CA ARG A 117 -8.29 -18.93 -12.04
C ARG A 117 -8.69 -20.30 -11.52
#